data_AF-A0A1V0AC17-F1
#
_entry.id   AF-A0A1V0AC17-F1
#
_cell.length_a   1.000
_cell.length_b   1.000
_cell.length_c   1.000
_cell.angle_alpha   90.00
_cell.angle_beta   90.00
_cell.angle_gamma   90.00
#
_symmetry.space_group_name_H-M   'P 1'
#
loop_
_entity.id
_entity.type
_entity.pdbx_description
1 polymer ?
#
loop_
_entity_poly.entity_id
_entity_poly.type
_entity_poly.pdbx_seq_one_letter_code
_entity_poly.pdbx_strand_id
1 'polypeptide(L)'
;MLLRAAQNPLTSSKARATVFGVLARMPAVTVVPDLTDPAGRRGVGASITLETPDGGWERGELIFEPDTYRFLGYRSWIGLREGGRVRELPGAGSAVITVKVVDSMPKVPKDAGKPLFC
;
A
#
# COMPACT_ATOMS: atom_id res chain seq x y z
N MET A 1 9.19 -1.77 -11.26
CA MET A 1 8.13 -1.18 -12.12
C MET A 1 6.71 -1.56 -11.71
N LEU A 2 6.41 -2.83 -11.43
CA LEU A 2 5.04 -3.30 -11.10
C LEU A 2 4.40 -2.62 -9.88
N LEU A 3 5.12 -2.50 -8.76
CA LEU A 3 4.60 -1.86 -7.54
C LEU A 3 4.18 -0.40 -7.76
N ARG A 4 4.96 0.36 -8.54
CA ARG A 4 4.61 1.74 -8.89
C ARG A 4 3.36 1.81 -9.77
N ALA A 5 3.20 0.85 -10.70
CA ALA A 5 1.99 0.76 -11.51
C ALA A 5 0.76 0.43 -10.64
N ALA A 6 0.90 -0.45 -9.66
CA ALA A 6 -0.17 -0.80 -8.72
C ALA A 6 -0.65 0.40 -7.91
N GLN A 7 0.26 1.31 -7.56
CA GLN A 7 -0.05 2.50 -6.76
C GLN A 7 -0.57 3.67 -7.59
N ASN A 8 -0.67 3.56 -8.92
CA ASN A 8 -1.15 4.65 -9.78
C ASN A 8 -2.69 4.63 -9.92
N PRO A 9 -3.40 5.56 -9.27
CA PRO A 9 -4.87 5.55 -9.24
C PRO A 9 -5.51 6.00 -10.57
N LEU A 10 -4.74 6.57 -11.50
CA LEU A 10 -5.23 7.13 -12.76
C LEU A 10 -5.24 6.12 -13.92
N THR A 11 -4.68 4.93 -13.72
CA THR A 11 -4.71 3.86 -14.72
C THR A 11 -6.14 3.33 -14.89
N SER A 12 -6.49 2.80 -16.07
CA SER A 12 -7.84 2.25 -16.31
C SER A 12 -8.15 1.06 -15.40
N SER A 13 -9.43 0.80 -15.11
CA SER A 13 -9.86 -0.35 -14.27
C SER A 13 -9.31 -1.68 -14.78
N LYS A 14 -9.30 -1.89 -16.11
CA LYS A 14 -8.71 -3.09 -16.73
C LYS A 14 -7.22 -3.21 -16.44
N ALA A 15 -6.46 -2.12 -16.55
CA ALA A 15 -5.03 -2.15 -16.25
C ALA A 15 -4.77 -2.46 -14.77
N ARG A 16 -5.57 -1.89 -13.85
CA ARG A 16 -5.49 -2.16 -12.41
C ARG A 16 -5.79 -3.62 -12.07
N ALA A 17 -6.85 -4.18 -12.66
CA ALA A 17 -7.19 -5.59 -12.50
C ALA A 17 -6.05 -6.51 -12.99
N THR A 18 -5.44 -6.20 -14.13
CA THR A 18 -4.28 -6.94 -14.63
C THR A 18 -3.10 -6.85 -13.67
N VAL A 19 -2.77 -5.65 -13.18
CA VAL A 19 -1.66 -5.46 -12.24
C VAL A 19 -1.92 -6.22 -10.93
N PHE A 20 -3.12 -6.12 -10.37
CA PHE A 20 -3.50 -6.88 -9.18
C PHE A 20 -3.42 -8.39 -9.43
N GLY A 21 -3.91 -8.87 -10.57
CA GLY A 21 -3.82 -10.27 -10.95
C GLY A 21 -2.39 -10.78 -11.11
N VAL A 22 -1.45 -9.93 -11.58
CA VAL A 22 -0.02 -10.27 -11.62
C VAL A 22 0.55 -10.33 -10.21
N LEU A 23 0.24 -9.35 -9.35
CA LEU A 23 0.68 -9.36 -7.95
C LEU A 23 0.20 -10.62 -7.22
N ALA A 24 -1.08 -10.97 -7.36
CA ALA A 24 -1.70 -12.13 -6.71
C ALA A 24 -1.08 -13.49 -7.09
N ARG A 25 -0.31 -13.55 -8.18
CA ARG A 25 0.38 -14.76 -8.65
C ARG A 25 1.85 -14.81 -8.24
N MET A 26 2.38 -13.74 -7.63
CA MET A 26 3.76 -13.72 -7.17
C MET A 26 3.91 -14.63 -5.93
N PRO A 27 4.95 -15.48 -5.85
CA PRO A 27 5.12 -16.40 -4.72
C PRO A 27 5.21 -15.73 -3.35
N ALA A 28 5.77 -14.52 -3.28
CA ALA A 28 5.89 -13.75 -2.04
C ALA A 28 4.63 -12.96 -1.67
N VAL A 29 3.55 -13.05 -2.46
CA VAL A 29 2.31 -12.31 -2.26
C VAL A 29 1.20 -13.23 -1.73
N THR A 30 0.57 -12.80 -0.64
CA THR A 30 -0.69 -13.35 -0.16
C THR A 30 -1.82 -12.36 -0.41
N VAL A 31 -2.90 -12.81 -1.05
CA VAL A 31 -4.12 -12.00 -1.20
C VAL A 31 -4.94 -12.07 0.07
N VAL A 32 -5.29 -10.91 0.63
CA VAL A 32 -6.05 -10.80 1.88
C VAL A 32 -7.37 -10.08 1.60
N PRO A 33 -8.55 -10.71 1.78
CA PRO A 33 -9.81 -10.15 1.28
C PRO A 33 -10.34 -8.94 2.06
N ASP A 34 -9.94 -8.77 3.33
CA ASP A 34 -10.52 -7.75 4.22
C ASP A 34 -9.42 -6.97 4.97
N LEU A 35 -8.67 -6.14 4.25
CA LEU A 35 -7.72 -5.19 4.85
C LEU A 35 -8.33 -3.81 4.98
N THR A 36 -7.99 -3.13 6.08
CA THR A 36 -8.39 -1.75 6.35
C THR A 36 -7.23 -0.81 6.09
N ASP A 37 -7.44 0.16 5.19
CA ASP A 37 -6.46 1.21 4.91
C ASP A 37 -6.36 2.22 6.08
N PRO A 38 -5.33 3.08 6.09
CA PRO A 38 -5.18 4.08 7.16
C PRO A 38 -6.34 5.09 7.26
N ALA A 39 -7.19 5.20 6.25
CA ALA A 39 -8.40 6.03 6.27
C ALA A 39 -9.65 5.27 6.75
N GLY A 40 -9.53 4.01 7.17
CA GLY A 40 -10.63 3.20 7.70
C GLY A 40 -11.49 2.50 6.63
N ARG A 41 -11.09 2.54 5.35
CA ARG A 41 -11.80 1.90 4.25
C ARG A 41 -11.37 0.45 4.12
N ARG A 42 -12.32 -0.45 3.90
CA ARG A 42 -12.04 -1.87 3.65
C ARG A 42 -11.70 -2.11 2.18
N GLY A 43 -10.77 -3.02 1.94
CA GLY A 43 -10.29 -3.36 0.62
C GLY A 43 -9.65 -4.73 0.55
N VAL A 44 -9.36 -5.16 -0.68
CA VAL A 44 -8.58 -6.35 -0.95
C VAL A 44 -7.09 -6.00 -0.91
N GLY A 45 -6.33 -6.79 -0.16
CA GLY A 45 -4.91 -6.64 0.08
C GLY A 45 -4.05 -7.53 -0.80
N ALA A 46 -2.92 -7.00 -1.27
CA ALA A 46 -1.76 -7.80 -1.65
C ALA A 46 -0.69 -7.62 -0.56
N SER A 47 -0.54 -8.61 0.30
CA SER A 47 0.45 -8.63 1.38
C SER A 47 1.73 -9.29 0.89
N ILE A 48 2.83 -8.55 0.93
CA ILE A 48 4.16 -8.96 0.47
C ILE A 48 5.03 -9.12 1.72
N THR A 49 5.46 -10.34 2.03
CA THR A 49 6.38 -10.60 3.15
C THR A 49 7.75 -10.99 2.62
N LEU A 50 8.78 -10.32 3.13
CA LEU A 50 10.19 -10.57 2.81
C LEU A 50 10.96 -10.82 4.10
N GLU A 51 11.73 -11.90 4.14
CA GLU A 51 12.63 -12.17 5.27
C GLU A 51 13.83 -11.22 5.23
N THR A 52 14.29 -10.79 6.40
CA THR A 52 15.48 -9.95 6.56
C THR A 52 16.68 -10.79 6.99
N PRO A 53 17.93 -10.39 6.66
CA PRO A 53 19.13 -11.19 6.96
C PRO A 53 19.37 -11.49 8.45
N ASP A 54 18.82 -10.67 9.35
CA ASP A 54 18.86 -10.84 10.81
C ASP A 54 17.81 -11.83 11.34
N GLY A 55 17.07 -12.51 10.44
CA GLY A 55 16.04 -13.47 10.78
C GLY A 55 14.72 -12.84 11.24
N GLY A 56 14.52 -11.56 10.94
CA GLY A 56 13.25 -10.86 11.00
C GLY A 56 12.50 -10.92 9.66
N TRP A 57 11.53 -10.03 9.48
CA TRP A 57 10.81 -9.85 8.22
C TRP A 57 10.24 -8.44 8.06
N GLU A 58 10.00 -8.04 6.81
CA GLU A 58 9.21 -6.86 6.45
C GLU A 58 7.95 -7.31 5.71
N ARG A 59 6.80 -6.77 6.10
CA ARG A 59 5.51 -7.02 5.43
C ARG A 59 4.94 -5.72 4.92
N GLY A 60 4.78 -5.60 3.60
CA GLY A 60 4.11 -4.48 2.94
C GLY A 60 2.73 -4.90 2.44
N GLU A 61 1.71 -4.13 2.79
CA GLU A 61 0.32 -4.38 2.43
C GLU A 61 -0.16 -3.29 1.49
N LEU A 62 -0.36 -3.63 0.21
CA LEU A 62 -1.03 -2.77 -0.75
C LEU A 62 -2.53 -3.03 -0.68
N ILE A 63 -3.34 -1.98 -0.50
CA ILE A 63 -4.77 -2.11 -0.26
C ILE A 63 -5.52 -1.49 -1.43
N PHE A 64 -6.46 -2.24 -1.99
CA PHE A 64 -7.20 -1.88 -3.19
C PHE A 64 -8.71 -1.93 -2.96
N GLU A 65 -9.45 -1.07 -3.66
CA GLU A 65 -10.90 -1.12 -3.72
C GLU A 65 -11.35 -2.44 -4.38
N PRO A 66 -12.25 -3.23 -3.77
CA PRO A 66 -12.56 -4.59 -4.23
C PRO A 66 -13.05 -4.67 -5.67
N ASP A 67 -13.92 -3.74 -6.09
CA ASP A 67 -14.61 -3.83 -7.38
C ASP A 67 -13.78 -3.27 -8.52
N THR A 68 -12.94 -2.27 -8.25
CA THR A 68 -12.25 -1.50 -9.29
C THR A 68 -10.72 -1.65 -9.24
N TYR A 69 -10.20 -2.35 -8.24
CA TYR A 69 -8.77 -2.47 -7.93
C TYR A 69 -8.05 -1.13 -7.85
N ARG A 70 -8.76 -0.04 -7.52
CA ARG A 70 -8.16 1.28 -7.31
C ARG A 70 -7.34 1.24 -6.02
N PHE A 71 -6.10 1.70 -6.09
CA PHE A 71 -5.24 1.80 -4.92
C PHE A 71 -5.86 2.73 -3.86
N LEU A 72 -6.05 2.21 -2.65
CA LEU A 72 -6.58 2.94 -1.50
C LEU A 72 -5.44 3.42 -0.60
N GLY A 73 -4.40 2.61 -0.43
CA GLY A 73 -3.33 2.93 0.49
C GLY A 73 -2.37 1.79 0.71
N TYR A 74 -1.41 2.04 1.58
CA TYR A 74 -0.35 1.11 1.95
C TYR A 74 -0.17 1.11 3.46
N ARG A 75 0.21 -0.04 4.00
CA ARG A 75 0.72 -0.19 5.37
C ARG A 75 1.93 -1.10 5.35
N SER A 76 2.86 -0.90 6.28
CA SER A 76 3.88 -1.90 6.55
C SER A 76 4.00 -2.28 8.00
N TRP A 77 4.62 -3.43 8.19
CA TRP A 77 4.94 -4.04 9.47
C TRP A 77 6.36 -4.57 9.40
N ILE A 78 7.06 -4.53 10.52
CA ILE A 78 8.40 -5.07 10.67
C ILE A 78 8.37 -6.08 11.81
N GLY A 79 8.80 -7.30 11.56
CA GLY A 79 9.04 -8.32 12.56
C GLY A 79 10.52 -8.32 12.96
N LEU A 80 10.84 -7.83 14.15
CA LEU A 80 12.21 -7.86 14.69
C LEU A 80 12.41 -9.11 15.54
N ARG A 81 13.55 -9.80 15.34
CA ARG A 81 13.91 -10.96 16.16
C ARG A 81 14.69 -10.51 17.40
N GLU A 82 14.09 -10.65 18.57
CA GLU A 82 14.69 -10.30 19.86
C GLU A 82 14.54 -11.47 20.84
N GLY A 83 15.65 -11.98 21.39
CA GLY A 83 15.63 -13.02 22.42
C GLY A 83 14.91 -14.31 22.01
N GLY A 84 14.95 -14.68 20.73
CA GLY A 84 14.28 -15.88 20.21
C GLY A 84 12.78 -15.72 19.94
N ARG A 85 12.22 -14.52 20.11
CA ARG A 85 10.84 -14.17 19.75
C ARG A 85 10.83 -13.15 18.61
N VAL A 86 9.78 -13.14 17.81
CA VAL A 86 9.56 -12.09 16.81
C VAL A 86 8.57 -11.09 17.36
N ARG A 87 8.98 -9.82 17.43
CA ARG A 87 8.14 -8.69 17.81
C ARG A 87 7.69 -7.95 16.57
N GLU A 88 6.39 -7.87 16.35
CA GLU A 88 5.79 -7.10 15.25
C GLU A 88 5.63 -5.62 15.64
N LEU A 89 6.11 -4.72 14.78
CA LEU A 89 6.02 -3.29 14.93
C LEU A 89 5.37 -2.67 13.69
N PRO A 90 4.46 -1.69 13.84
CA PRO A 90 3.92 -0.95 12.72
C PRO A 90 5.03 -0.12 12.05
N GLY A 91 5.08 -0.16 10.73
CA GLY A 91 5.94 0.67 9.90
C GLY A 91 5.22 1.89 9.34
N ALA A 92 5.47 2.19 8.07
CA ALA A 92 4.86 3.33 7.39
C ALA A 92 3.41 3.03 6.96
N GLY A 93 2.60 4.07 6.81
CA GLY A 93 1.25 3.97 6.29
C GLY A 93 0.87 5.18 5.47
N SER A 94 0.10 4.97 4.41
CA SER A 94 -0.46 6.05 3.60
C SER A 94 -1.85 5.68 3.09
N ALA A 95 -2.68 6.70 2.87
CA ALA A 95 -3.98 6.55 2.24
C ALA A 95 -4.17 7.62 1.17
N VAL A 96 -4.67 7.19 0.01
CA VAL A 96 -5.09 8.07 -1.07
C VAL A 96 -6.51 8.54 -0.77
N ILE A 97 -6.64 9.77 -0.29
CA ILE A 97 -7.95 10.36 0.05
C ILE A 97 -8.67 10.79 -1.23
N THR A 98 -8.04 11.65 -2.03
CA THR A 98 -8.61 12.23 -3.24
C THR A 98 -7.59 12.24 -4.37
N VAL A 99 -8.05 11.95 -5.58
CA VAL A 99 -7.27 12.06 -6.82
C VAL A 99 -8.07 12.92 -7.79
N LYS A 100 -7.45 13.95 -8.33
CA LYS A 100 -8.09 14.84 -9.30
C LYS A 100 -7.08 15.24 -10.38
N VAL A 101 -7.46 15.10 -11.64
CA VAL A 101 -6.74 15.72 -12.76
C VAL A 101 -7.19 17.17 -12.83
N VAL A 102 -6.22 18.09 -12.86
CA VAL A 102 -6.43 19.54 -12.86
C VAL A 102 -5.59 20.17 -13.95
N ASP A 103 -6.07 21.28 -14.52
CA ASP A 103 -5.36 21.98 -15.61
C ASP A 103 -4.20 22.84 -15.09
N SER A 104 -4.24 23.22 -13.82
CA SER A 104 -3.19 24.00 -13.17
C SER A 104 -3.02 23.59 -11.70
N MET A 105 -1.82 23.81 -11.18
CA MET A 105 -1.49 23.49 -9.79
C MET A 105 -2.42 24.25 -8.84
N PRO A 106 -3.17 23.55 -7.96
CA PRO A 106 -4.08 24.22 -7.05
C PRO A 106 -3.29 25.02 -6.01
N LYS A 107 -3.88 26.11 -5.52
CA LYS A 107 -3.32 26.81 -4.36
C LYS A 107 -3.28 25.83 -3.20
N VAL A 108 -2.09 25.57 -2.67
CA VAL A 108 -1.92 24.75 -1.48
C VAL A 108 -2.61 25.46 -0.31
N PRO A 109 -3.56 24.82 0.39
CA PRO A 109 -4.20 25.41 1.55
C PRO A 109 -3.16 25.83 2.59
N LYS A 110 -3.37 26.97 3.27
CA LYS A 110 -2.42 27.50 4.26
C LYS A 110 -2.29 26.60 5.50
N ASP A 111 -3.30 25.78 5.74
CA ASP A 111 -3.42 24.77 6.80
C ASP A 111 -2.98 23.38 6.35
N ALA A 112 -2.53 23.20 5.10
CA ALA A 112 -1.92 21.94 4.70
C ALA A 112 -0.71 21.65 5.59
N GLY A 113 -0.67 20.44 6.16
CA GLY A 113 0.45 20.01 6.99
C GLY A 113 1.78 20.24 6.27
N LYS A 114 2.77 20.78 6.99
CA LYS A 114 4.10 21.01 6.41
C LYS A 114 4.66 19.67 5.91
N PRO A 115 5.15 19.57 4.67
CA PRO A 115 5.80 18.35 4.21
C PRO A 115 6.97 18.03 5.14
N LEU A 116 7.01 16.79 5.63
CA LEU A 116 8.04 16.32 6.57
C LEU A 116 9.42 16.19 5.93
N PHE A 117 9.50 16.23 4.59
CA PHE A 117 10.74 16.11 3.83
C PHE A 117 10.73 17.10 2.64
N CYS A 118 11.81 17.88 2.53
CA CYS A 118 12.17 18.71 1.37
C CYS A 118 13.27 18.02 0.58
#